data_AF-A0A5K0UVB7-F1
#
_entry.id   AF-A0A5K0UVB7-F1
#
_cell.length_a   1.000
_cell.length_b   1.000
_cell.length_c   1.000
_cell.angle_alpha   90.00
_cell.angle_beta   90.00
_cell.angle_gamma   90.00
#
_symmetry.space_group_name_H-M   'P 1'
#
loop_
_entity.id
_entity.type
_entity.pdbx_description
1 polymer ?
#
loop_
_entity_poly.entity_id
_entity_poly.type
_entity_poly.pdbx_seq_one_letter_code
_entity_poly.pdbx_strand_id
1 'polypeptide(L)'
;FENWREFFVFYSYPVESRDSAMWPEQPKGWPELVERYCEANMKLASRILEVLSESMGLEKGAFKEACLQMDQKVLVNFYPRCPQPEL
;
A
#
# COMPACT_ATOMS: atom_id res chain seq x y z
N PHE A 1 -15.76 13.63 12.81
CA PHE A 1 -14.58 14.20 12.16
C PHE A 1 -14.44 13.56 10.79
N GLU A 2 -14.99 14.22 9.77
CA GLU A 2 -14.82 13.77 8.39
C GLU A 2 -13.55 14.39 7.83
N ASN A 3 -12.70 13.59 7.21
CA ASN A 3 -11.50 14.09 6.55
C ASN A 3 -11.92 14.77 5.24
N TRP A 4 -11.39 15.95 4.94
CA TRP A 4 -11.65 16.67 3.68
C TRP A 4 -10.95 16.02 2.49
N ARG A 5 -11.44 14.85 2.08
CA ARG A 5 -10.86 14.04 1.00
C ARG A 5 -11.90 13.15 0.33
N GLU A 6 -11.66 12.90 -0.94
CA GLU A 6 -12.17 11.74 -1.65
C GLU A 6 -11.07 10.68 -1.67
N PHE A 7 -11.41 9.40 -1.67
CA PHE A 7 -10.40 8.35 -1.73
C PHE A 7 -10.89 7.13 -2.49
N PHE A 8 -9.92 6.44 -3.10
CA PHE A 8 -10.09 5.14 -3.72
C PHE A 8 -9.15 4.15 -3.03
N VAL A 9 -9.66 2.95 -2.75
CA VAL A 9 -8.95 1.93 -1.99
C VAL A 9 -9.01 0.59 -2.70
N PHE A 10 -7.87 -0.10 -2.75
CA PHE A 10 -7.80 -1.44 -3.31
C PHE A 10 -6.71 -2.25 -2.62
N TYR A 11 -6.86 -3.57 -2.71
CA TYR A 11 -5.87 -4.53 -2.24
C TYR A 11 -5.01 -4.98 -3.42
N SER A 12 -3.70 -5.06 -3.18
CA SER A 12 -2.72 -5.48 -4.18
C SER A 12 -1.94 -6.73 -3.78
N TYR A 13 -1.93 -7.07 -2.48
CA TYR A 13 -1.43 -8.34 -1.95
C TYR A 13 -2.41 -8.93 -0.93
N PRO A 14 -2.48 -10.28 -0.82
CA PRO A 14 -1.76 -11.26 -1.65
C PRO A 14 -2.23 -11.26 -3.12
N VAL A 15 -1.32 -11.60 -4.05
CA VAL A 15 -1.57 -11.49 -5.50
C VAL A 15 -2.71 -12.43 -5.93
N GLU A 16 -2.82 -13.56 -5.26
CA GLU A 16 -3.82 -14.61 -5.50
C GLU A 16 -5.24 -14.16 -5.11
N SER A 17 -5.37 -13.23 -4.16
CA SER A 17 -6.65 -12.67 -3.72
C SER A 17 -6.94 -11.29 -4.31
N ARG A 18 -6.14 -10.85 -5.28
CA ARG A 18 -6.24 -9.53 -5.87
C ARG A 18 -7.40 -9.47 -6.84
N ASP A 19 -8.40 -8.66 -6.53
CA ASP A 19 -9.52 -8.39 -7.42
C ASP A 19 -9.16 -7.25 -8.40
N SER A 20 -8.67 -7.61 -9.58
CA SER A 20 -8.34 -6.66 -10.64
C SER A 20 -9.57 -6.01 -11.28
N ALA A 21 -10.79 -6.55 -11.10
CA ALA A 21 -12.00 -5.92 -11.60
C ALA A 21 -12.37 -4.65 -10.82
N MET A 22 -11.87 -4.51 -9.58
CA MET A 22 -12.04 -3.32 -8.76
C MET A 22 -11.10 -2.18 -9.17
N TRP A 23 -10.18 -2.41 -10.11
CA TRP A 23 -9.18 -1.42 -10.49
C TRP A 23 -9.68 -0.54 -11.65
N PRO A 24 -9.43 0.78 -11.61
CA PRO A 24 -9.75 1.67 -12.71
C PRO A 24 -9.11 1.24 -14.03
N GLU A 25 -9.88 1.19 -15.11
CA GLU A 25 -9.33 1.01 -16.47
C GLU A 25 -8.80 2.33 -17.05
N GLN A 26 -9.21 3.46 -16.46
CA GLN A 26 -8.77 4.79 -16.84
C GLN A 26 -7.92 5.43 -15.72
N PRO A 27 -6.80 6.10 -16.07
CA PRO A 27 -6.25 6.26 -17.41
C PRO A 27 -5.68 4.93 -17.96
N LYS A 28 -5.58 4.83 -19.29
CA LYS A 28 -5.04 3.63 -19.95
C LYS A 28 -3.64 3.30 -19.40
N GLY A 29 -3.43 2.03 -19.04
CA GLY A 29 -2.18 1.56 -18.44
C GLY A 29 -2.15 1.64 -16.91
N TRP A 30 -3.27 2.01 -16.27
CA TRP A 30 -3.38 2.07 -14.82
C TRP A 30 -3.07 0.71 -14.16
N PRO A 31 -3.65 -0.43 -14.59
CA PRO A 31 -3.35 -1.71 -13.96
C PRO A 31 -1.86 -2.02 -13.94
N GLU A 32 -1.19 -2.01 -15.10
CA GLU A 32 0.22 -2.35 -15.23
C GLU A 32 1.14 -1.38 -14.47
N LEU A 33 0.74 -0.11 -14.32
CA LEU A 33 1.43 0.85 -13.48
C LEU A 33 1.31 0.48 -12.00
N VAL A 34 0.09 0.23 -11.54
CA VAL A 34 -0.19 -0.10 -10.15
C VAL A 34 0.47 -1.41 -9.75
N GLU A 35 0.45 -2.44 -10.59
CA GLU A 35 1.14 -3.71 -10.32
C GLU A 35 2.62 -3.50 -10.03
N ARG A 36 3.33 -2.83 -10.95
CA ARG A 36 4.77 -2.56 -10.80
C ARG A 36 5.07 -1.72 -9.55
N TYR A 37 4.23 -0.73 -9.27
CA TYR A 37 4.37 0.11 -8.08
C TYR A 37 4.16 -0.70 -6.79
N CYS A 38 3.13 -1.55 -6.75
CA CYS A 38 2.79 -2.39 -5.61
C CYS A 38 3.88 -3.41 -5.32
N GLU A 39 4.41 -4.09 -6.35
CA GLU A 39 5.53 -5.01 -6.22
C GLU A 39 6.79 -4.32 -5.67
N ALA A 40 7.14 -3.15 -6.21
CA ALA A 40 8.29 -2.38 -5.74
C ALA A 40 8.12 -1.96 -4.27
N ASN A 41 6.93 -1.51 -3.89
CA ASN A 41 6.62 -1.16 -2.50
C ASN A 41 6.66 -2.36 -1.56
N MET A 42 6.17 -3.53 -1.97
CA MET A 42 6.22 -4.73 -1.13
C MET A 42 7.67 -5.17 -0.90
N LYS A 43 8.52 -5.12 -1.93
CA LYS A 43 9.97 -5.38 -1.81
C LYS A 43 10.63 -4.39 -0.84
N LEU A 44 10.30 -3.09 -0.95
CA LEU A 44 10.82 -2.06 -0.05
C LEU A 44 10.36 -2.28 1.40
N ALA A 45 9.07 -2.55 1.62
CA ALA A 45 8.53 -2.81 2.96
C ALA A 45 9.18 -4.04 3.59
N SER A 46 9.34 -5.14 2.84
CA SER A 46 10.07 -6.33 3.29
C SER A 46 11.51 -5.97 3.70
N ARG A 47 12.21 -5.12 2.94
CA ARG A 47 13.57 -4.70 3.29
C ARG A 47 13.62 -3.83 4.55
N ILE A 48 12.64 -2.96 4.75
CA ILE A 48 12.52 -2.16 5.98
C ILE A 48 12.33 -3.08 7.19
N LEU A 49 11.46 -4.09 7.09
CA LEU A 49 11.26 -5.08 8.16
C LEU A 49 12.54 -5.87 8.46
N GLU A 50 13.33 -6.21 7.44
CA GLU A 50 14.64 -6.84 7.63
C GLU A 50 15.59 -5.96 8.45
N VAL A 51 15.73 -4.69 8.06
CA VAL A 51 16.60 -3.72 8.75
C VAL A 51 16.13 -3.47 10.18
N LEU A 52 14.82 -3.38 10.41
CA LEU A 52 14.26 -3.23 11.74
C LEU A 52 14.55 -4.45 12.63
N SER A 53 14.48 -5.65 12.06
CA SER A 53 14.80 -6.89 12.80
C SER A 53 16.26 -6.86 13.26
N GLU A 54 17.18 -6.58 12.34
CA GLU A 54 18.62 -6.47 12.64
C GLU A 54 18.90 -5.34 13.67
N SER A 55 18.24 -4.19 13.54
CA SER A 55 18.39 -3.05 14.45
C SER A 55 17.96 -3.35 15.89
N MET A 56 17.09 -4.35 16.07
CA MET A 56 16.63 -4.83 17.37
C MET A 56 17.42 -6.04 17.88
N GLY A 57 18.49 -6.44 17.17
CA GLY A 57 19.30 -7.60 17.52
C GLY A 57 18.62 -8.94 17.24
N LEU A 58 17.58 -8.96 16.41
CA LEU A 58 16.86 -10.16 15.99
C LEU A 58 17.47 -10.74 14.71
N GLU A 59 17.10 -11.99 14.40
CA GLU A 59 17.38 -12.54 13.07
C GLU A 59 16.71 -11.66 12.01
N LYS A 60 17.40 -11.44 10.88
CA LYS A 60 16.97 -10.56 9.80
C LYS A 60 15.53 -10.81 9.31
N GLY A 61 15.04 -12.04 9.36
CA GLY A 61 13.68 -12.40 8.94
C GLY A 61 12.60 -12.21 10.01
N ALA A 62 12.95 -11.92 11.26
CA ALA A 62 12.07 -12.10 12.42
C ALA A 62 10.74 -11.34 12.31
N PHE A 63 10.75 -10.08 11.90
CA PHE A 63 9.50 -9.33 11.73
C PHE A 63 8.67 -9.80 10.54
N LYS A 64 9.31 -10.19 9.44
CA LYS A 64 8.59 -10.68 8.27
C LYS A 64 7.87 -11.99 8.58
N GLU A 65 8.53 -12.89 9.30
CA GLU A 65 7.96 -14.17 9.73
C GLU A 65 6.84 -13.97 10.76
N ALA A 66 7.02 -13.05 11.71
CA ALA A 66 5.98 -12.70 12.67
C ALA A 66 4.73 -12.11 12.00
N CYS A 67 4.89 -11.44 10.85
CA CYS A 67 3.77 -10.89 10.09
C CYS A 67 2.99 -11.93 9.25
N LEU A 68 3.35 -13.23 9.27
CA LEU A 68 2.70 -14.39 8.62
C LEU A 68 2.13 -14.17 7.20
N GLN A 69 1.06 -13.39 7.08
CA GLN A 69 0.44 -12.95 5.84
C GLN A 69 0.43 -11.41 5.78
N MET A 70 1.26 -10.86 4.90
CA MET A 70 1.29 -9.42 4.66
C MET A 70 0.22 -9.03 3.64
N ASP A 71 -0.74 -8.22 4.09
CA ASP A 71 -1.65 -7.54 3.19
C ASP A 71 -1.03 -6.24 2.68
N GLN A 72 -1.23 -5.95 1.39
CA GLN A 72 -0.94 -4.63 0.84
C GLN A 72 -2.24 -3.96 0.44
N LYS A 73 -2.48 -2.80 1.07
CA LYS A 73 -3.61 -1.93 0.79
C LYS A 73 -3.10 -0.60 0.28
N VAL A 74 -3.58 -0.19 -0.89
CA VAL A 74 -3.26 1.10 -1.47
C VAL A 74 -4.45 2.02 -1.26
N LEU A 75 -4.17 3.20 -0.69
CA LEU A 75 -5.16 4.25 -0.47
C LEU A 75 -4.75 5.48 -1.30
N VAL A 76 -5.47 5.72 -2.38
CA VAL A 76 -5.29 6.91 -3.22
C VAL A 76 -6.19 8.00 -2.67
N ASN A 77 -5.60 9.12 -2.27
CA ASN A 77 -6.34 10.24 -1.70
C ASN A 77 -6.36 11.42 -2.65
N PHE A 78 -7.53 11.99 -2.86
CA PHE A 78 -7.73 13.25 -3.53
C PHE A 78 -8.25 14.27 -2.51
N TYR A 79 -7.50 15.34 -2.30
CA TYR A 79 -7.86 16.40 -1.35
C TYR A 79 -8.34 17.62 -2.15
N PRO A 80 -9.67 17.80 -2.33
CA PRO A 80 -10.18 19.00 -2.98
C PRO A 80 -9.86 20.24 -2.15
N ARG A 81 -9.86 21.42 -2.78
CA ARG A 81 -9.62 22.67 -2.07
C ARG A 81 -10.66 22.84 -0.96
N CYS A 82 -10.21 22.98 0.29
CA CYS A 82 -11.09 23.29 1.42
C CYS A 82 -11.38 24.81 1.44
N PRO A 83 -12.65 25.24 1.52
CA PRO A 83 -12.97 26.66 1.67
C PRO A 83 -12.50 27.25 3.00
N GLN A 84 -12.37 26.43 4.05
CA GLN A 84 -11.99 26.84 5.41
C GLN A 84 -11.07 25.78 6.05
N PRO A 85 -9.77 25.74 5.69
CA PRO A 85 -8.86 24.71 6.16
C PRO A 85 -8.42 24.85 7.63
N GLU A 86 -8.60 26.02 8.25
CA GLU A 86 -8.20 26.30 9.64
C GLU A 86 -9.28 26.00 10.70
N LEU A 87 -10.48 25.61 10.27
CA LEU A 87 -11.60 25.20 11.15
C LEU A 87 -11.48 23.74 11.56
#